data_AF-A0A920M7N9-F1
#
_entry.id   AF-A0A920M7N9-F1
#
_cell.length_a   1.000
_cell.length_b   1.000
_cell.length_c   1.000
_cell.angle_alpha   90.00
_cell.angle_beta   90.00
_cell.angle_gamma   90.00
#
_symmetry.space_group_name_H-M   'P 1'
#
loop_
_entity.id
_entity.type
_entity.pdbx_description
1 polymer ?
#
loop_
_entity_poly.entity_id
_entity_poly.type
_entity_poly.pdbx_seq_one_letter_code
_entity_poly.pdbx_strand_id
1 'polypeptide(L)'
;MRWLISEGYGDERTLERRAQAMEQWLESPELLEADEDAEYAAVIEINLDEITEPLLACPNDPDDIKPLSEVQKTNIDEVFIGSCMTNIGHFRAAGELLKKSDELPTRLWIVPPTKMDKHQLTEEGYYDIFEDSGARTETPGCSLCMGNQARVESNLRDFYFH
;
A
#
# COMPACT_ATOMS: atom_id res chain seq x y z
N MET A 1 0.44 -11.52 18.04
CA MET A 1 1.73 -11.56 18.77
C MET A 1 2.18 -12.97 19.12
N ARG A 2 1.35 -13.81 19.78
CA ARG A 2 1.77 -15.15 20.22
C ARG A 2 2.14 -16.13 19.10
N TRP A 3 1.60 -15.97 17.88
CA TRP A 3 2.11 -16.70 16.71
C TRP A 3 3.59 -16.40 16.41
N LEU A 4 4.05 -15.15 16.56
CA LEU A 4 5.47 -14.82 16.38
C LEU A 4 6.34 -15.52 17.44
N ILE A 5 5.83 -15.67 18.67
CA ILE A 5 6.51 -16.43 19.73
C ILE A 5 6.61 -17.91 19.34
N SER A 6 5.51 -18.52 18.87
CA SER A 6 5.53 -19.93 18.44
C SER A 6 6.47 -20.19 17.27
N GLU A 7 6.67 -19.19 16.41
CA GLU A 7 7.63 -19.23 15.31
C GLU A 7 9.07 -18.85 15.72
N GLY A 8 9.34 -18.62 17.00
CA GLY A 8 10.69 -18.36 17.54
C GLY A 8 11.26 -16.97 17.26
N TYR A 9 10.42 -15.96 17.05
CA TYR A 9 10.87 -14.59 16.82
C TYR A 9 11.31 -13.90 18.12
N GLY A 10 12.50 -13.31 18.10
CA GLY A 10 12.94 -12.30 19.07
C GLY A 10 12.93 -12.76 20.54
N ASP A 11 12.69 -11.81 21.45
CA ASP A 11 12.59 -12.07 22.89
C ASP A 11 11.14 -12.36 23.28
N GLU A 12 10.86 -13.62 23.63
CA GLU A 12 9.53 -14.11 24.03
C GLU A 12 8.92 -13.27 25.15
N ARG A 13 9.71 -12.89 26.16
CA ARG A 13 9.23 -12.10 27.30
C ARG A 13 8.71 -10.74 26.86
N THR A 14 9.41 -10.09 25.94
CA THR A 14 9.00 -8.79 25.39
C THR A 14 7.73 -8.91 24.56
N LEU A 15 7.63 -9.93 23.68
CA LEU A 15 6.44 -10.15 22.85
C LEU A 15 5.21 -10.50 23.69
N GLU A 16 5.37 -11.35 24.72
CA GLU A 16 4.29 -11.74 25.63
C GLU A 16 3.82 -10.56 26.47
N ARG A 17 4.74 -9.76 27.01
CA ARG A 17 4.40 -8.52 27.73
C ARG A 17 3.58 -7.57 26.85
N ARG A 18 3.91 -7.45 25.56
CA ARG A 18 3.13 -6.64 24.62
C ARG A 18 1.75 -7.25 24.35
N ALA A 19 1.64 -8.56 24.20
CA ALA A 19 0.36 -9.24 24.02
C ALA A 19 -0.57 -9.01 25.21
N GLN A 20 -0.07 -9.17 26.44
CA GLN A 20 -0.82 -8.94 27.67
C GLN A 20 -1.27 -7.49 27.81
N ALA A 21 -0.41 -6.52 27.45
CA ALA A 21 -0.79 -5.11 27.45
C ALA A 21 -1.93 -4.80 26.47
N MET A 22 -1.97 -5.48 25.31
CA MET A 22 -3.09 -5.36 24.36
C MET A 22 -4.37 -5.97 24.93
N GLU A 23 -4.29 -7.12 25.60
CA GLU A 23 -5.44 -7.77 26.25
C GLU A 23 -6.01 -6.93 27.39
N GLN A 24 -5.16 -6.36 28.23
CA GLN A 24 -5.56 -5.43 29.30
C GLN A 24 -6.28 -4.20 28.75
N TRP A 25 -5.79 -3.63 27.64
CA TRP A 25 -6.48 -2.54 26.98
C TRP A 25 -7.83 -2.97 26.40
N LEU A 26 -7.95 -4.19 25.86
CA LEU A 26 -9.23 -4.73 25.37
C LEU A 26 -10.25 -4.99 26.49
N GLU A 27 -9.81 -5.25 27.73
CA GLU A 27 -10.68 -5.37 28.91
C GLU A 27 -11.26 -4.01 29.35
N SER A 28 -10.54 -2.91 29.11
CA SER A 28 -10.97 -1.54 29.42
C SER A 28 -10.53 -0.57 28.33
N PRO A 29 -11.21 -0.58 27.15
CA PRO A 29 -10.77 0.16 25.98
C PRO A 29 -11.06 1.64 26.13
N GLU A 30 -10.06 2.39 26.59
CA GLU A 30 -10.10 3.84 26.67
C GLU A 30 -9.26 4.45 25.55
N LEU A 31 -9.88 5.39 24.83
CA LEU A 31 -9.24 6.22 23.82
C LEU A 31 -9.16 7.65 24.33
N LEU A 32 -8.04 8.32 24.05
CA LEU A 32 -7.93 9.76 24.28
C LEU A 32 -8.68 10.50 23.17
N GLU A 33 -9.33 11.60 23.54
CA GLU A 33 -9.99 12.52 22.63
C GLU A 33 -9.40 13.91 22.82
N ALA A 34 -9.42 14.74 21.78
CA ALA A 34 -9.02 16.14 21.90
C ALA A 34 -10.06 16.88 22.76
N ASP A 35 -9.60 17.79 23.61
CA ASP A 35 -10.50 18.67 24.36
C ASP A 35 -11.31 19.55 23.39
N GLU A 36 -12.56 19.86 23.75
CA GLU A 36 -13.46 20.69 22.92
C GLU A 36 -12.91 22.10 22.64
N ASP A 37 -12.02 22.60 23.50
CA ASP A 37 -11.39 23.92 23.44
C ASP A 37 -9.92 23.89 23.01
N ALA A 38 -9.47 22.79 22.39
CA ALA A 38 -8.12 22.69 21.84
C ALA A 38 -7.85 23.76 20.77
N GLU A 39 -6.75 24.51 20.93
CA GLU A 39 -6.32 25.53 19.97
C GLU A 39 -5.40 24.96 18.89
N TYR A 40 -5.65 25.31 17.63
CA TYR A 40 -4.86 24.87 16.48
C TYR A 40 -4.20 26.07 15.77
N ALA A 41 -2.96 25.89 15.28
CA ALA A 41 -2.27 26.93 14.52
C ALA A 41 -2.93 27.22 13.16
N ALA A 42 -3.61 26.23 12.58
CA ALA A 42 -4.41 26.34 11.36
C ALA A 42 -5.48 25.25 11.37
N VAL A 43 -6.64 25.54 10.76
CA VAL A 43 -7.72 24.58 10.51
C VAL A 43 -7.98 24.56 9.01
N ILE A 44 -7.90 23.37 8.40
CA ILE A 44 -8.17 23.14 6.98
C ILE A 44 -9.37 22.19 6.90
N GLU A 45 -10.49 22.69 6.40
CA GLU A 45 -11.70 21.91 6.19
C GLU A 45 -11.73 21.37 4.76
N ILE A 46 -11.93 20.06 4.63
CA ILE A 46 -11.97 19.37 3.33
C ILE A 46 -13.36 18.76 3.16
N ASN A 47 -14.11 19.25 2.17
CA ASN A 47 -15.40 18.68 1.81
C ASN A 47 -15.21 17.49 0.86
N LEU A 48 -15.55 16.28 1.32
CA LEU A 48 -15.37 15.06 0.52
C LEU A 48 -16.26 15.01 -0.73
N ASP A 49 -17.41 15.72 -0.72
CA ASP A 49 -18.32 15.78 -1.88
C ASP A 49 -17.72 16.57 -3.05
N GLU A 50 -16.73 17.41 -2.79
CA GLU A 50 -16.03 18.20 -3.81
C GLU A 50 -14.90 17.39 -4.50
N ILE A 51 -14.50 16.25 -3.94
CA ILE A 51 -13.49 15.37 -4.54
C ILE A 51 -14.17 14.39 -5.50
N THR A 52 -14.45 14.86 -6.72
CA THR A 52 -15.21 14.11 -7.73
C THR A 52 -14.36 13.26 -8.67
N GLU A 53 -13.03 13.38 -8.61
CA GLU A 53 -12.10 12.61 -9.43
C GLU A 53 -10.80 12.27 -8.68
N PRO A 54 -10.03 11.26 -9.14
CA PRO A 54 -8.75 10.93 -8.52
C PRO A 54 -7.75 12.09 -8.59
N LEU A 55 -7.02 12.30 -7.49
CA LEU A 55 -5.93 13.27 -7.39
C LEU A 55 -4.59 12.53 -7.45
N LEU A 56 -3.64 13.09 -8.20
CA LEU A 56 -2.34 12.47 -8.45
C LEU A 56 -1.23 13.46 -8.12
N ALA A 57 -0.18 12.98 -7.44
CA ALA A 57 1.06 13.73 -7.31
C ALA A 57 1.85 13.68 -8.62
N CYS A 58 2.29 14.84 -9.10
CA CYS A 58 3.00 14.98 -10.36
C CYS A 58 4.47 14.53 -10.24
N PRO A 59 5.13 14.21 -11.37
CA PRO A 59 6.47 13.67 -11.34
C PRO A 59 7.49 14.55 -10.59
N ASN A 60 8.20 13.91 -9.64
CA ASN A 60 9.31 14.47 -8.86
C ASN A 60 8.94 15.49 -7.76
N ASP A 61 7.66 15.79 -7.55
CA ASP A 61 7.21 16.67 -6.48
C ASP A 61 5.92 16.12 -5.81
N PRO A 62 5.99 15.61 -4.57
CA PRO A 62 4.82 15.07 -3.88
C PRO A 62 3.77 16.14 -3.53
N ASP A 63 4.13 17.43 -3.54
CA ASP A 63 3.21 18.54 -3.24
C ASP A 63 2.50 19.08 -4.50
N ASP A 64 2.97 18.73 -5.71
CA ASP A 64 2.34 19.11 -6.98
C ASP A 64 1.17 18.18 -7.32
N ILE A 65 0.03 18.40 -6.65
CA ILE A 65 -1.18 17.59 -6.84
C ILE A 65 -2.04 18.14 -7.98
N LYS A 66 -2.42 17.25 -8.93
CA LYS A 66 -3.34 17.57 -10.02
C LYS A 66 -4.48 16.55 -10.14
N PRO A 67 -5.68 16.97 -10.56
CA PRO A 67 -6.76 16.05 -10.91
C PRO A 67 -6.39 15.20 -12.13
N LEU A 68 -6.94 13.98 -12.20
CA LEU A 68 -6.72 13.07 -13.33
C LEU A 68 -7.02 13.72 -14.68
N SER A 69 -8.07 14.53 -14.76
CA SER A 69 -8.49 15.22 -15.97
C SER A 69 -7.42 16.14 -16.59
N GLU A 70 -6.48 16.67 -15.79
CA GLU A 70 -5.38 17.51 -16.25
C GLU A 70 -4.18 16.72 -16.79
N VAL A 71 -3.94 15.52 -16.27
CA VAL A 71 -2.74 14.70 -16.57
C VAL A 71 -3.06 13.41 -17.34
N GLN A 72 -4.33 13.17 -17.66
CA GLN A 72 -4.79 12.02 -18.43
C GLN A 72 -4.07 11.87 -19.77
N LYS A 73 -4.00 10.63 -20.28
CA LYS A 73 -3.33 10.26 -21.54
C LYS A 73 -1.81 10.44 -21.52
N THR A 74 -1.22 10.74 -20.37
CA THR A 74 0.22 10.60 -20.18
C THR A 74 0.61 9.14 -20.43
N ASN A 75 1.56 8.89 -21.33
CA ASN A 75 2.08 7.54 -21.54
C ASN A 75 2.76 7.06 -20.26
N ILE A 76 2.43 5.85 -19.84
CA ILE A 76 3.03 5.18 -18.69
C ILE A 76 3.82 3.99 -19.23
N ASP A 77 5.04 3.81 -18.73
CA ASP A 77 5.91 2.72 -19.16
C ASP A 77 5.96 1.62 -18.08
N GLU A 78 6.07 2.01 -16.80
CA GLU A 78 6.05 1.10 -15.66
C GLU A 78 5.00 1.50 -14.61
N VAL A 79 4.43 0.51 -13.93
CA VAL A 79 3.47 0.69 -12.84
C VAL A 79 3.94 -0.09 -11.62
N PHE A 80 3.93 0.53 -10.44
CA PHE A 80 4.28 -0.12 -9.17
C PHE A 80 3.13 -0.12 -8.19
N ILE A 81 2.77 -1.30 -7.67
CA ILE A 81 1.78 -1.50 -6.60
C ILE A 81 2.45 -2.28 -5.47
N GLY A 82 2.80 -1.59 -4.37
CA GLY A 82 3.45 -2.31 -3.27
C GLY A 82 4.30 -1.52 -2.27
N SER A 83 3.92 -0.29 -1.94
CA SER A 83 4.57 0.45 -0.85
C SER A 83 3.94 0.12 0.52
N CYS A 84 4.46 0.68 1.61
CA CYS A 84 3.82 0.56 2.93
C CYS A 84 2.44 1.24 3.02
N MET A 85 2.06 2.03 2.01
CA MET A 85 0.74 2.66 1.89
C MET A 85 -0.33 1.66 1.42
N THR A 86 0.07 0.49 0.89
CA THR A 86 -0.86 -0.52 0.42
C THR A 86 -1.23 -1.54 1.50
N ASN A 87 -2.42 -2.12 1.36
CA ASN A 87 -2.88 -3.28 2.15
C ASN A 87 -3.47 -4.34 1.21
N ILE A 88 -3.77 -5.53 1.73
CA ILE A 88 -4.28 -6.66 0.94
C ILE A 88 -5.48 -6.32 0.05
N GLY A 89 -6.35 -5.39 0.47
CA GLY A 89 -7.50 -4.94 -0.30
C GLY A 89 -7.13 -4.31 -1.65
N HIS A 90 -6.02 -3.56 -1.70
CA HIS A 90 -5.54 -2.94 -2.94
C HIS A 90 -5.09 -4.01 -3.96
N PHE A 91 -4.43 -5.06 -3.50
CA PHE A 91 -4.00 -6.17 -4.37
C PHE A 91 -5.18 -6.97 -4.90
N ARG A 92 -6.20 -7.23 -4.07
CA ARG A 92 -7.44 -7.86 -4.52
C ARG A 92 -8.14 -7.01 -5.59
N ALA A 93 -8.25 -5.70 -5.35
CA ALA A 93 -8.83 -4.77 -6.33
C ALA A 93 -8.05 -4.75 -7.64
N ALA A 94 -6.72 -4.70 -7.59
CA ALA A 94 -5.86 -4.78 -8.76
C ALA A 94 -6.06 -6.10 -9.51
N GLY A 95 -6.13 -7.23 -8.80
CA GLY A 95 -6.41 -8.53 -9.39
C GLY A 95 -7.76 -8.62 -10.10
N GLU A 96 -8.83 -8.07 -9.51
CA GLU A 96 -10.15 -8.02 -10.15
C GLU A 96 -10.18 -7.16 -11.43
N LEU A 97 -9.32 -6.13 -11.50
CA LEU A 97 -9.14 -5.34 -12.72
C LEU A 97 -8.34 -6.14 -13.77
N LEU A 98 -7.28 -6.82 -13.35
CA LEU A 98 -6.42 -7.62 -14.24
C LEU A 98 -7.15 -8.81 -14.87
N LYS A 99 -8.08 -9.45 -14.15
CA LYS A 99 -8.96 -10.52 -14.71
C LYS A 99 -9.73 -10.09 -15.97
N LYS A 100 -9.95 -8.79 -16.14
CA LYS A 100 -10.72 -8.22 -17.26
C LYS A 100 -9.82 -7.70 -18.39
N SER A 101 -8.51 -7.81 -18.23
CA SER A 101 -7.52 -7.30 -19.17
C SER A 101 -6.78 -8.47 -19.82
N ASP A 102 -6.58 -8.41 -21.14
CA ASP A 102 -5.89 -9.48 -21.88
C ASP A 102 -4.36 -9.34 -21.77
N GLU A 103 -3.82 -8.16 -22.13
CA GLU A 103 -2.38 -7.88 -22.11
C GLU A 103 -2.11 -6.48 -21.56
N LEU A 104 -1.10 -6.35 -20.70
CA LEU A 104 -0.68 -5.07 -20.14
C LEU A 104 0.29 -4.37 -21.10
N PRO A 105 0.01 -3.12 -21.53
CA PRO A 105 0.95 -2.34 -22.34
C PRO A 105 2.13 -1.80 -21.53
N THR A 106 2.13 -2.02 -20.21
CA THR A 106 3.10 -1.51 -19.23
C THR A 106 3.76 -2.63 -18.47
N ARG A 107 4.97 -2.39 -17.96
CA ARG A 107 5.58 -3.27 -16.96
C ARG A 107 4.94 -3.05 -15.60
N LEU A 108 4.19 -4.03 -15.11
CA LEU A 108 3.55 -3.98 -13.79
C LEU A 108 4.39 -4.68 -12.73
N TRP A 109 4.60 -4.03 -11.59
CA TRP A 109 5.28 -4.57 -10.41
C TRP A 109 4.28 -4.75 -9.26
N ILE A 110 4.20 -5.96 -8.71
CA ILE A 110 3.33 -6.31 -7.59
C ILE A 110 4.19 -6.71 -6.38
N VAL A 111 4.13 -5.93 -5.31
CA VAL A 111 4.98 -6.14 -4.12
C VAL A 111 4.16 -6.07 -2.84
N PRO A 112 3.62 -7.19 -2.32
CA PRO A 112 2.87 -7.19 -1.07
C PRO A 112 3.73 -6.68 0.09
N PRO A 113 3.17 -5.91 1.04
CA PRO A 113 3.96 -5.29 2.11
C PRO A 113 4.46 -6.31 3.14
N THR A 114 3.75 -7.43 3.35
CA THR A 114 4.15 -8.47 4.30
C THR A 114 4.11 -9.88 3.73
N LYS A 115 4.79 -10.82 4.40
CA LYS A 115 4.72 -12.26 4.09
C LYS A 115 3.32 -12.82 4.27
N MET A 116 2.54 -12.28 5.21
CA MET A 116 1.17 -12.70 5.49
C MET A 116 0.24 -12.31 4.33
N ASP A 117 0.37 -11.09 3.80
CA ASP A 117 -0.40 -10.64 2.64
C ASP A 117 -0.06 -11.47 1.41
N LYS A 118 1.24 -11.70 1.16
CA LYS A 118 1.68 -12.58 0.07
C LYS A 118 1.05 -13.97 0.18
N HIS A 119 1.14 -14.59 1.36
CA HIS A 119 0.60 -15.93 1.59
C HIS A 119 -0.91 -15.99 1.32
N GLN A 120 -1.66 -15.05 1.89
CA GLN A 120 -3.11 -14.98 1.72
C GLN A 120 -3.51 -14.75 0.25
N LEU A 121 -2.83 -13.84 -0.46
CA LEU A 121 -3.06 -13.60 -1.88
C LEU A 121 -2.75 -14.84 -2.74
N THR A 122 -1.74 -15.62 -2.37
CA THR A 122 -1.43 -16.90 -3.02
C THR A 122 -2.54 -17.92 -2.76
N GLU A 123 -3.00 -18.07 -1.51
CA GLU A 123 -4.09 -19.00 -1.17
C GLU A 123 -5.42 -18.65 -1.87
N GLU A 124 -5.65 -17.36 -2.10
CA GLU A 124 -6.82 -16.85 -2.82
C GLU A 124 -6.70 -16.93 -4.36
N GLY A 125 -5.55 -17.36 -4.89
CA GLY A 125 -5.29 -17.48 -6.32
C GLY A 125 -5.00 -16.15 -7.04
N TYR A 126 -4.73 -15.06 -6.30
CA TYR A 126 -4.40 -13.77 -6.93
C TYR A 126 -3.00 -13.76 -7.56
N TYR A 127 -2.08 -14.57 -7.03
CA TYR A 127 -0.75 -14.71 -7.63
C TYR A 127 -0.82 -15.26 -9.05
N ASP A 128 -1.69 -16.24 -9.30
CA ASP A 128 -1.91 -16.80 -10.65
C ASP A 128 -2.39 -15.71 -11.61
N ILE A 129 -3.31 -14.85 -11.17
CA ILE A 129 -3.82 -13.71 -11.97
C ILE A 129 -2.69 -12.73 -12.29
N PHE A 130 -1.83 -12.42 -11.32
CA PHE A 130 -0.71 -11.52 -11.53
C PHE A 130 0.29 -12.10 -12.54
N GLU A 131 0.62 -13.38 -12.40
CA GLU A 131 1.52 -14.09 -13.32
C GLU A 131 0.94 -14.18 -14.74
N ASP A 132 -0.34 -14.55 -14.86
CA ASP A 132 -1.05 -14.62 -16.15
C ASP A 132 -1.12 -13.26 -16.84
N SER A 133 -1.24 -12.16 -16.08
CA SER A 133 -1.21 -10.80 -16.62
C SER A 133 0.18 -10.31 -17.06
N GLY A 134 1.23 -11.11 -16.83
CA GLY A 134 2.62 -10.74 -17.10
C GLY A 134 3.22 -9.79 -16.07
N ALA A 135 2.57 -9.61 -14.91
CA ALA A 135 3.09 -8.77 -13.84
C ALA A 135 4.30 -9.40 -13.16
N ARG A 136 5.29 -8.57 -12.82
CA ARG A 136 6.46 -8.97 -12.05
C ARG A 136 6.15 -8.91 -10.56
N THR A 137 6.15 -10.05 -9.89
CA THR A 137 6.01 -10.11 -8.43
C THR A 137 7.38 -10.05 -7.74
N GLU A 138 7.48 -9.31 -6.64
CA GLU A 138 8.71 -9.24 -5.82
C GLU A 138 8.50 -9.85 -4.42
N THR A 139 9.60 -10.04 -3.69
CA THR A 139 9.55 -10.45 -2.29
C THR A 139 9.01 -9.30 -1.43
N PRO A 140 8.19 -9.58 -0.39
CA PRO A 140 7.65 -8.55 0.49
C PRO A 140 8.73 -7.64 1.10
N GLY A 141 8.53 -6.33 1.00
CA GLY A 141 9.46 -5.31 1.45
C GLY A 141 9.32 -3.99 0.69
N CYS A 142 10.25 -3.05 0.89
CA CYS A 142 10.17 -1.71 0.30
C CYS A 142 10.32 -1.69 -1.24
N SER A 143 11.09 -2.62 -1.81
CA SER A 143 11.31 -2.75 -3.27
C SER A 143 11.62 -1.39 -3.94
N LEU A 144 10.91 -1.05 -5.03
CA LEU A 144 11.09 0.19 -5.80
C LEU A 144 10.81 1.45 -4.99
N CYS A 145 10.01 1.38 -3.91
CA CYS A 145 9.69 2.56 -3.09
C CYS A 145 10.93 3.23 -2.51
N MET A 146 11.98 2.46 -2.17
CA MET A 146 13.25 3.02 -1.69
C MET A 146 14.29 3.17 -2.82
N GLY A 147 14.12 2.47 -3.94
CA GLY A 147 15.02 2.56 -5.11
C GLY A 147 16.47 2.13 -4.87
N ASN A 148 16.76 1.47 -3.75
CA ASN A 148 18.12 1.09 -3.32
C ASN A 148 18.55 -0.32 -3.76
N GLN A 149 17.65 -1.09 -4.39
CA GLN A 149 17.89 -2.44 -4.90
C GLN A 149 17.42 -2.54 -6.35
N ALA A 150 16.18 -3.00 -6.58
CA ALA A 150 15.55 -2.92 -7.89
C ALA A 150 15.31 -1.46 -8.28
N ARG A 151 15.45 -1.18 -9.57
CA ARG A 151 15.22 0.14 -10.16
C ARG A 151 14.45 -0.05 -11.46
N VAL A 152 13.59 0.93 -11.71
CA VAL A 152 13.00 1.22 -13.01
C VAL A 152 14.10 1.55 -14.03
N GLU A 153 13.83 1.37 -15.32
CA GLU A 153 14.81 1.74 -16.35
C GLU A 153 14.98 3.27 -16.46
N SER A 154 16.15 3.71 -16.89
CA SER A 154 16.44 5.13 -17.03
C SER A 154 15.56 5.78 -18.11
N ASN A 155 14.98 6.96 -17.79
CA ASN A 155 14.13 7.77 -18.67
C ASN A 155 12.74 7.19 -18.98
N LEU A 156 12.25 6.24 -18.17
CA LEU A 156 10.87 5.79 -18.22
C LEU A 156 9.94 6.67 -17.37
N ARG A 157 8.65 6.63 -17.70
CA ARG A 157 7.57 7.29 -16.98
C ARG A 157 6.88 6.27 -16.10
N ASP A 158 7.08 6.42 -14.80
CA ASP A 158 6.60 5.46 -13.83
C ASP A 158 5.35 5.98 -13.13
N PHE A 159 4.40 5.09 -12.89
CA PHE A 159 3.24 5.34 -12.07
C PHE A 159 3.33 4.55 -10.77
N TYR A 160 3.41 5.24 -9.63
CA TYR A 160 3.44 4.62 -8.31
C TYR A 160 2.06 4.68 -7.67
N PHE A 161 1.48 3.52 -7.41
CA PHE A 161 0.27 3.39 -6.61
C PHE A 161 0.66 3.23 -5.14
N HIS A 162 0.34 4.25 -4.35
CA HIS A 162 0.51 4.27 -2.90
C HIS A 162 -0.79 3.82 -2.23
#